data_AF-A0A7V3T3M2-F1
#
_entry.id   AF-A0A7V3T3M2-F1
#
_cell.length_a   1.000
_cell.length_b   1.000
_cell.length_c   1.000
_cell.angle_alpha   90.00
_cell.angle_beta   90.00
_cell.angle_gamma   90.00
#
_symmetry.space_group_name_H-M   'P 1'
#
loop_
_entity.id
_entity.type
_entity.pdbx_description
1 polymer ?
#
loop_
_entity_poly.entity_id
_entity_poly.type
_entity_poly.pdbx_seq_one_letter_code
_entity_poly.pdbx_strand_id
1 'polypeptide(L)'
;MKRSPFVPNDAAPAEAAGASLPISSKGAPVLTRRRFLQHTGAVTGALAWGCVGRAGAAEAVGETERQKVEAALPARAPARPRKPRKLLIFDLNVNYGGHGSIRTANLAFTLMGQKTGAFDTVISRDPQVFRSESLRQFDAVFFNNTVGNCFTDPALRQSLVEFVYGGGGLMGVHGSSVAFTHWPGAIEDWPEFGLMIGARGANHRASNEHIFIRNEEPDHPVTAAFEGQGFEYRDEFFRVHEPYSRQRVRVLLSIDTDKTDLNQGPGYGKLERADNDYALAWLRHYGRGRTFYCTIAHNPYVFWDPKMLRFYLAAAQFVLGDLPAPTIPSGKLTPALRAQEKLGWRLGIEAYTFHKFTLFEAIEKTAQLGLPYMGGLSFQRVSKDIPKNFEPGLTEDELRQIRFKLDAAGVRLLTYYIHDIPGDEAECRKVFEFGRKIGIETFMSEPKPEALDTIEKFCDAYDIQVALHNHDPKTSPVYWHPEGILKVCQGRTRRLGACADLGYWLRAGVDPIKAVNQLKDRLLTVQMHDLHALGPDGHDVPWGTGVGRTEAFIREMHRLGLWPTMWGLEYSYNFLESLPEIARCIEFFNRLSLQLAGEPSGQDNRPRRFPSKPRVEG
;
A
#
# COMPACT_ATOMS: atom_id res chain seq x y z
N MET A 1 62.17 -10.10 4.80
CA MET A 1 62.36 -11.54 5.12
C MET A 1 61.02 -12.06 5.63
N LYS A 2 60.31 -13.07 5.11
CA LYS A 2 60.53 -14.11 4.10
C LYS A 2 59.16 -14.46 3.46
N ARG A 3 59.15 -14.55 2.12
CA ARG A 3 58.57 -15.60 1.23
C ARG A 3 57.09 -16.07 1.40
N SER A 4 56.21 -15.55 0.52
CA SER A 4 55.52 -16.18 -0.65
C SER A 4 55.60 -17.72 -0.85
N PRO A 5 54.85 -18.32 -1.82
CA PRO A 5 53.39 -18.48 -2.02
C PRO A 5 53.04 -19.97 -2.36
N PHE A 6 51.80 -20.32 -2.74
CA PHE A 6 51.56 -21.40 -3.73
C PHE A 6 50.15 -21.28 -4.36
N VAL A 7 50.12 -21.37 -5.69
CA VAL A 7 48.95 -21.50 -6.60
C VAL A 7 49.26 -22.74 -7.49
N PRO A 8 48.43 -23.10 -8.49
CA PRO A 8 47.43 -24.18 -8.56
C PRO A 8 47.92 -25.42 -9.36
N ASN A 9 47.08 -26.46 -9.52
CA ASN A 9 46.95 -27.10 -10.85
C ASN A 9 45.73 -28.02 -11.02
N ASP A 10 45.24 -28.03 -12.25
CA ASP A 10 44.14 -28.79 -12.85
C ASP A 10 44.38 -30.30 -12.99
N ALA A 11 43.30 -31.10 -13.05
CA ALA A 11 43.11 -32.22 -13.97
C ALA A 11 41.67 -32.77 -13.95
N ALA A 12 41.04 -32.86 -15.12
CA ALA A 12 39.87 -33.71 -15.45
C ALA A 12 40.35 -34.77 -16.48
N PRO A 13 39.52 -35.68 -17.06
CA PRO A 13 38.23 -36.29 -16.67
C PRO A 13 38.28 -37.85 -16.75
N ALA A 14 37.17 -38.56 -16.46
CA ALA A 14 36.97 -39.94 -16.90
C ALA A 14 35.49 -40.24 -17.23
N GLU A 15 35.28 -40.85 -18.40
CA GLU A 15 34.03 -41.29 -19.03
C GLU A 15 33.35 -42.47 -18.31
N ALA A 16 32.03 -42.64 -18.48
CA ALA A 16 31.44 -43.79 -19.20
C ALA A 16 29.89 -43.82 -19.14
N ALA A 17 29.30 -43.98 -20.34
CA ALA A 17 28.08 -44.71 -20.74
C ALA A 17 26.86 -44.78 -19.77
N GLY A 18 25.61 -44.50 -20.17
CA GLY A 18 24.98 -44.78 -21.46
C GLY A 18 24.14 -46.05 -21.38
N ALA A 19 22.86 -45.95 -21.01
CA ALA A 19 21.85 -46.97 -21.26
C ALA A 19 20.44 -46.35 -21.31
N SER A 20 19.88 -46.39 -22.51
CA SER A 20 18.54 -45.96 -22.90
C SER A 20 17.57 -47.14 -22.98
N LEU A 21 16.26 -46.81 -22.95
CA LEU A 21 15.06 -47.48 -23.53
C LEU A 21 14.03 -48.00 -22.50
N PRO A 22 12.73 -48.14 -22.85
CA PRO A 22 12.01 -47.66 -24.04
C PRO A 22 10.67 -46.95 -23.76
N ILE A 23 10.19 -46.37 -24.86
CA ILE A 23 8.88 -45.79 -25.16
C ILE A 23 7.75 -46.82 -25.01
N SER A 24 6.61 -46.40 -24.46
CA SER A 24 5.31 -47.01 -24.74
C SER A 24 4.26 -45.93 -24.94
N SER A 25 3.73 -45.90 -26.15
CA SER A 25 2.63 -45.08 -26.62
C SER A 25 1.31 -45.82 -26.39
N LYS A 26 0.26 -45.11 -25.96
CA LYS A 26 -1.14 -45.37 -26.33
C LYS A 26 -2.06 -44.21 -25.91
N GLY A 27 -2.46 -43.43 -26.92
CA GLY A 27 -3.82 -42.90 -27.13
C GLY A 27 -4.43 -41.95 -26.11
N ALA A 28 -4.35 -40.64 -26.37
CA ALA A 28 -5.30 -39.65 -25.87
C ALA A 28 -6.16 -39.16 -27.07
N PRO A 29 -7.50 -39.11 -26.98
CA PRO A 29 -8.32 -38.60 -28.07
C PRO A 29 -8.36 -37.07 -28.06
N VAL A 30 -8.20 -36.52 -29.26
CA VAL A 30 -8.36 -35.11 -29.60
C VAL A 30 -9.82 -34.70 -29.43
N LEU A 31 -10.10 -33.75 -28.52
CA LEU A 31 -11.41 -33.10 -28.38
C LEU A 31 -11.52 -31.94 -29.39
N THR A 32 -12.22 -32.17 -30.50
CA THR A 32 -12.56 -31.14 -31.47
C THR A 32 -13.87 -30.41 -31.11
N ARG A 33 -13.93 -29.15 -31.56
CA ARG A 33 -14.84 -28.05 -31.22
C ARG A 33 -16.34 -28.22 -31.57
N ARG A 34 -16.87 -29.44 -31.65
CA ARG A 34 -18.28 -29.72 -32.04
C ARG A 34 -18.96 -30.73 -31.12
N ARG A 35 -19.32 -30.31 -29.91
CA ARG A 35 -20.40 -30.94 -29.10
C ARG A 35 -20.87 -30.04 -27.95
N PHE A 36 -21.18 -28.77 -28.24
CA PHE A 36 -21.61 -27.80 -27.23
C PHE A 36 -23.05 -27.25 -27.39
N LEU A 37 -23.87 -27.78 -28.29
CA LEU A 37 -25.27 -27.32 -28.40
C LEU A 37 -26.17 -28.50 -28.69
N GLN A 38 -26.86 -28.98 -27.64
CA GLN A 38 -28.20 -29.58 -27.64
C GLN A 38 -28.33 -30.45 -26.39
N HIS A 39 -28.90 -29.88 -25.33
CA HIS A 39 -30.01 -30.46 -24.56
C HIS A 39 -30.26 -29.56 -23.34
N THR A 40 -31.05 -28.53 -23.58
CA THR A 40 -31.85 -27.85 -22.57
C THR A 40 -32.89 -28.84 -22.03
N GLY A 41 -32.72 -29.23 -20.77
CA GLY A 41 -33.71 -29.96 -19.99
C GLY A 41 -33.63 -29.48 -18.55
N ALA A 42 -34.69 -28.83 -18.08
CA ALA A 42 -34.80 -28.27 -16.75
C ALA A 42 -34.57 -29.34 -15.68
N VAL A 43 -33.59 -29.14 -14.82
CA VAL A 43 -33.48 -29.82 -13.53
C VAL A 43 -33.19 -28.75 -12.47
N THR A 44 -34.21 -28.44 -11.69
CA THR A 44 -34.09 -27.83 -10.37
C THR A 44 -33.23 -28.74 -9.50
N GLY A 45 -31.93 -28.43 -9.41
CA GLY A 45 -30.96 -29.13 -8.58
C GLY A 45 -30.39 -28.18 -7.54
N ALA A 46 -30.81 -28.35 -6.29
CA ALA A 46 -30.17 -27.78 -5.13
C ALA A 46 -28.67 -28.14 -5.15
N LEU A 47 -27.80 -27.14 -5.31
CA LEU A 47 -26.37 -27.31 -5.08
C LEU A 47 -26.16 -27.40 -3.57
N ALA A 48 -25.99 -28.63 -3.12
CA ALA A 48 -25.64 -28.99 -1.76
C ALA A 48 -24.44 -28.17 -1.28
N TRP A 49 -24.65 -27.43 -0.19
CA TRP A 49 -23.59 -27.02 0.71
C TRP A 49 -22.86 -28.28 1.19
N GLY A 50 -21.71 -28.56 0.58
CA GLY A 50 -20.79 -29.59 1.02
C GLY A 50 -20.19 -29.19 2.36
N CYS A 51 -20.65 -29.88 3.41
CA CYS A 51 -20.08 -30.06 4.74
C CYS A 51 -18.90 -29.14 5.10
N VAL A 52 -19.24 -28.00 5.71
CA VAL A 52 -18.36 -27.40 6.73
C VAL A 52 -18.11 -28.49 7.77
N GLY A 53 -16.90 -29.03 7.80
CA GLY A 53 -16.46 -29.88 8.89
C GLY A 53 -16.70 -29.12 10.19
N ARG A 54 -17.48 -29.72 11.10
CA ARG A 54 -17.61 -29.25 12.48
C ARG A 54 -16.22 -29.29 13.11
N ALA A 55 -15.49 -28.18 13.01
CA ALA A 55 -14.43 -27.88 13.95
C ALA A 55 -15.09 -27.85 15.34
N GLY A 56 -14.46 -28.52 16.31
CA GLY A 56 -15.01 -28.68 17.66
C GLY A 56 -15.52 -27.35 18.21
N ALA A 57 -16.71 -27.37 18.82
CA ALA A 57 -17.31 -26.19 19.42
C ALA A 57 -16.35 -25.63 20.47
N ALA A 58 -15.58 -24.61 20.10
CA ALA A 58 -14.90 -23.77 21.06
C ALA A 58 -15.96 -23.19 21.98
N GLU A 59 -15.74 -23.26 23.29
CA GLU A 59 -16.63 -22.68 24.29
C GLU A 59 -16.98 -21.23 23.89
N ALA A 60 -18.26 -20.88 23.93
CA ALA A 60 -18.73 -19.54 23.60
C ALA A 60 -18.23 -18.51 24.63
N VAL A 61 -18.14 -17.24 24.23
CA VAL A 61 -17.95 -16.12 25.18
C VAL A 61 -19.09 -16.15 26.19
N GLY A 62 -18.78 -16.06 27.49
CA GLY A 62 -19.80 -16.08 28.55
C GLY A 62 -20.78 -14.92 28.44
N GLU A 63 -22.02 -15.11 28.89
CA GLU A 63 -23.10 -14.12 28.75
C GLU A 63 -22.76 -12.77 29.39
N THR A 64 -22.20 -12.79 30.61
CA THR A 64 -21.75 -11.56 31.31
C THR A 64 -20.72 -10.79 30.50
N GLU A 65 -19.84 -11.49 29.79
CA GLU A 65 -18.80 -10.89 28.97
C GLU A 65 -19.37 -10.29 27.69
N ARG A 66 -20.29 -11.00 27.02
CA ARG A 66 -21.05 -10.48 25.87
C ARG A 66 -21.77 -9.18 26.22
N GLN A 67 -22.46 -9.12 27.35
CA GLN A 67 -23.20 -7.93 27.77
C GLN A 67 -22.30 -6.71 27.95
N LYS A 68 -21.09 -6.91 28.52
CA LYS A 68 -20.08 -5.84 28.63
C LYS A 68 -19.63 -5.35 27.26
N VAL A 69 -19.37 -6.27 26.32
CA VAL A 69 -19.02 -5.92 24.94
C VAL A 69 -20.13 -5.08 24.31
N GLU A 70 -21.37 -5.57 24.32
CA GLU A 70 -22.53 -4.90 23.72
C GLU A 70 -22.77 -3.49 24.26
N ALA A 71 -22.61 -3.31 25.57
CA ALA A 71 -22.71 -2.02 26.25
C ALA A 71 -21.60 -1.04 25.84
N ALA A 72 -20.40 -1.54 25.55
CA ALA A 72 -19.25 -0.72 25.16
C ALA A 72 -19.17 -0.37 23.67
N LEU A 73 -19.94 -1.07 22.82
CA LEU A 73 -19.87 -0.89 21.36
C LEU A 73 -20.17 0.56 20.93
N PRO A 74 -19.33 1.16 20.06
CA PRO A 74 -19.58 2.49 19.50
C PRO A 74 -20.95 2.58 18.82
N ALA A 75 -21.61 3.72 18.98
CA ALA A 75 -22.91 3.96 18.35
C ALA A 75 -22.79 4.31 16.85
N ARG A 76 -21.66 4.88 16.42
CA ARG A 76 -21.43 5.34 15.04
C ARG A 76 -19.99 5.07 14.63
N ALA A 77 -19.80 4.76 13.35
CA ALA A 77 -18.49 4.66 12.74
C ALA A 77 -17.91 6.05 12.40
N PRO A 78 -16.57 6.25 12.49
CA PRO A 78 -15.94 7.52 12.13
C PRO A 78 -16.03 7.86 10.63
N ALA A 79 -16.14 6.85 9.76
CA ALA A 79 -16.38 7.05 8.33
C ALA A 79 -17.59 6.24 7.84
N ARG A 80 -18.27 6.76 6.81
CA ARG A 80 -19.27 5.97 6.07
C ARG A 80 -18.55 5.00 5.13
N PRO A 81 -18.86 3.69 5.16
CA PRO A 81 -18.28 2.75 4.21
C PRO A 81 -18.57 3.14 2.76
N ARG A 82 -17.54 3.05 1.92
CA ARG A 82 -17.63 3.42 0.48
C ARG A 82 -18.35 2.37 -0.34
N LYS A 83 -18.31 1.13 0.13
CA LYS A 83 -18.99 -0.06 -0.39
C LYS A 83 -19.21 -1.03 0.78
N PRO A 84 -20.06 -2.05 0.65
CA PRO A 84 -20.10 -3.14 1.62
C PRO A 84 -18.69 -3.71 1.83
N ARG A 85 -18.28 -3.87 3.09
CA ARG A 85 -16.94 -4.30 3.47
C ARG A 85 -16.96 -5.68 4.10
N LYS A 86 -15.96 -6.50 3.79
CA LYS A 86 -15.74 -7.80 4.45
C LYS A 86 -14.36 -7.86 5.08
N LEU A 87 -14.32 -8.09 6.39
CA LEU A 87 -13.12 -8.30 7.19
C LEU A 87 -12.94 -9.79 7.50
N LEU A 88 -11.86 -10.40 7.01
CA LEU A 88 -11.47 -11.74 7.45
C LEU A 88 -10.78 -11.62 8.82
N ILE A 89 -11.33 -12.24 9.86
CA ILE A 89 -10.66 -12.43 11.13
C ILE A 89 -10.02 -13.81 11.13
N PHE A 90 -8.69 -13.84 11.19
CA PHE A 90 -7.90 -15.07 11.24
C PHE A 90 -7.30 -15.20 12.63
N ASP A 91 -7.67 -16.26 13.37
CA ASP A 91 -7.32 -16.44 14.79
C ASP A 91 -6.60 -17.78 15.08
N LEU A 92 -5.97 -18.38 14.06
CA LEU A 92 -5.18 -19.60 14.21
C LEU A 92 -3.93 -19.35 15.07
N ASN A 93 -3.66 -20.29 15.98
CA ASN A 93 -2.43 -20.35 16.77
C ASN A 93 -1.81 -21.74 16.60
N VAL A 94 -0.50 -21.81 16.38
CA VAL A 94 0.25 -23.06 16.16
C VAL A 94 1.30 -23.23 17.24
N ASN A 95 1.26 -24.38 17.94
CA ASN A 95 2.10 -24.70 19.10
C ASN A 95 1.95 -23.73 20.29
N TYR A 96 0.90 -22.91 20.31
CA TYR A 96 0.58 -21.97 21.37
C TYR A 96 -0.92 -22.08 21.72
N GLY A 97 -1.27 -22.02 23.00
CA GLY A 97 -2.64 -22.22 23.49
C GLY A 97 -3.64 -21.12 23.10
N GLY A 98 -3.15 -20.00 22.58
CA GLY A 98 -3.94 -18.83 22.24
C GLY A 98 -4.20 -17.92 23.45
N HIS A 99 -4.38 -16.63 23.18
CA HIS A 99 -4.71 -15.64 24.19
C HIS A 99 -6.19 -15.74 24.58
N GLY A 100 -6.50 -15.50 25.86
CA GLY A 100 -7.88 -15.53 26.36
C GLY A 100 -8.80 -14.50 25.69
N SER A 101 -8.24 -13.40 25.19
CA SER A 101 -8.96 -12.32 24.51
C SER A 101 -9.45 -12.65 23.09
N ILE A 102 -8.95 -13.70 22.44
CA ILE A 102 -9.25 -14.00 21.03
C ILE A 102 -10.76 -14.05 20.78
N ARG A 103 -11.49 -14.77 21.63
CA ARG A 103 -12.95 -14.95 21.49
C ARG A 103 -13.71 -13.65 21.72
N THR A 104 -13.30 -12.86 22.72
CA THR A 104 -13.87 -11.54 23.02
C THR A 104 -13.66 -10.57 21.87
N ALA A 105 -12.47 -10.55 21.27
CA ALA A 105 -12.13 -9.73 20.12
C ALA A 105 -12.96 -10.12 18.88
N ASN A 106 -13.07 -11.43 18.59
CA ASN A 106 -13.91 -11.95 17.51
C ASN A 106 -15.37 -11.47 17.67
N LEU A 107 -15.91 -11.57 18.89
CA LEU A 107 -17.25 -11.11 19.23
C LEU A 107 -17.39 -9.59 19.06
N ALA A 108 -16.49 -8.83 19.67
CA ALA A 108 -16.53 -7.38 19.66
C ALA A 108 -16.44 -6.82 18.24
N PHE A 109 -15.51 -7.29 17.40
CA PHE A 109 -15.42 -6.83 16.01
C PHE A 109 -16.66 -7.19 15.19
N THR A 110 -17.21 -8.39 15.39
CA THR A 110 -18.42 -8.83 14.68
C THR A 110 -19.62 -7.95 15.04
N LEU A 111 -19.90 -7.77 16.34
CA LEU A 111 -21.02 -6.94 16.78
C LEU A 111 -20.78 -5.46 16.49
N MET A 112 -19.54 -4.98 16.56
CA MET A 112 -19.17 -3.60 16.24
C MET A 112 -19.42 -3.29 14.76
N GLY A 113 -19.00 -4.18 13.86
CA GLY A 113 -19.27 -4.08 12.42
C GLY A 113 -20.77 -4.03 12.12
N GLN A 114 -21.54 -4.96 12.72
CA GLN A 114 -23.00 -5.03 12.58
C GLN A 114 -23.73 -3.80 13.13
N LYS A 115 -23.44 -3.38 14.37
CA LYS A 115 -24.09 -2.25 15.04
C LYS A 115 -23.86 -0.94 14.30
N THR A 116 -22.67 -0.74 13.75
CA THR A 116 -22.28 0.49 13.07
C THR A 116 -22.53 0.47 11.56
N GLY A 117 -22.81 -0.71 11.00
CA GLY A 117 -22.89 -0.94 9.55
C GLY A 117 -21.55 -0.77 8.83
N ALA A 118 -20.42 -0.78 9.56
CA ALA A 118 -19.10 -0.48 9.01
C ALA A 118 -18.54 -1.61 8.12
N PHE A 119 -18.74 -2.87 8.53
CA PHE A 119 -18.24 -4.05 7.84
C PHE A 119 -18.91 -5.32 8.36
N ASP A 120 -18.90 -6.36 7.54
CA ASP A 120 -19.18 -7.74 7.94
C ASP A 120 -17.88 -8.47 8.27
N THR A 121 -17.96 -9.49 9.12
CA THR A 121 -16.82 -10.33 9.51
C THR A 121 -17.00 -11.76 9.02
N VAL A 122 -15.88 -12.41 8.70
CA VAL A 122 -15.79 -13.87 8.55
C VAL A 122 -14.64 -14.32 9.43
N ILE A 123 -14.88 -15.28 10.33
CA ILE A 123 -13.85 -15.82 11.22
C ILE A 123 -13.37 -17.16 10.64
N SER A 124 -12.06 -17.34 10.51
CA SER A 124 -11.47 -18.59 10.02
C SER A 124 -10.21 -18.96 10.80
N ARG A 125 -10.00 -20.27 10.97
CA ARG A 125 -8.73 -20.88 11.38
C ARG A 125 -8.10 -21.72 10.29
N ASP A 126 -8.77 -21.87 9.16
CA ASP A 126 -8.29 -22.67 8.04
C ASP A 126 -7.40 -21.81 7.14
N PRO A 127 -6.09 -22.12 7.00
CA PRO A 127 -5.20 -21.41 6.10
C PRO A 127 -5.66 -21.38 4.64
N GLN A 128 -6.50 -22.32 4.19
CA GLN A 128 -6.99 -22.35 2.80
C GLN A 128 -7.82 -21.10 2.43
N VAL A 129 -8.25 -20.30 3.42
CA VAL A 129 -8.87 -18.98 3.18
C VAL A 129 -7.94 -18.02 2.43
N PHE A 130 -6.61 -18.22 2.51
CA PHE A 130 -5.60 -17.40 1.84
C PHE A 130 -5.35 -17.80 0.39
N ARG A 131 -6.04 -18.80 -0.17
CA ARG A 131 -6.05 -19.01 -1.63
C ARG A 131 -6.58 -17.76 -2.32
N SER A 132 -5.94 -17.32 -3.39
CA SER A 132 -6.28 -16.06 -4.07
C SER A 132 -7.77 -15.92 -4.41
N GLU A 133 -8.43 -17.02 -4.79
CA GLU A 133 -9.85 -17.03 -5.15
C GLU A 133 -10.78 -16.84 -3.96
N SER A 134 -10.37 -17.31 -2.78
CA SER A 134 -11.09 -17.10 -1.53
C SER A 134 -10.78 -15.71 -0.98
N LEU A 135 -9.51 -15.32 -0.96
CA LEU A 135 -9.02 -14.10 -0.33
C LEU A 135 -9.59 -12.83 -0.98
N ARG A 136 -9.81 -12.83 -2.30
CA ARG A 136 -10.34 -11.68 -3.06
C ARG A 136 -11.73 -11.21 -2.63
N GLN A 137 -12.48 -12.00 -1.85
CA GLN A 137 -13.79 -11.59 -1.34
C GLN A 137 -13.69 -10.62 -0.15
N PHE A 138 -12.51 -10.49 0.45
CA PHE A 138 -12.25 -9.66 1.61
C PHE A 138 -11.61 -8.34 1.19
N ASP A 139 -11.84 -7.30 1.98
CA ASP A 139 -11.20 -5.99 1.84
C ASP A 139 -10.00 -5.83 2.78
N ALA A 140 -9.98 -6.58 3.88
CA ALA A 140 -8.87 -6.65 4.81
C ALA A 140 -8.81 -7.99 5.56
N VAL A 141 -7.62 -8.32 6.06
CA VAL A 141 -7.38 -9.45 6.97
C VAL A 141 -6.95 -8.92 8.33
N PHE A 142 -7.58 -9.42 9.39
CA PHE A 142 -7.23 -9.19 10.78
C PHE A 142 -6.65 -10.47 11.38
N PHE A 143 -5.35 -10.49 11.58
CA PHE A 143 -4.67 -11.48 12.42
C PHE A 143 -4.98 -11.14 13.89
N ASN A 144 -5.93 -11.85 14.48
CA ASN A 144 -6.32 -11.64 15.86
C ASN A 144 -5.47 -12.51 16.78
N ASN A 145 -4.45 -11.93 17.41
CA ASN A 145 -3.66 -12.59 18.45
C ASN A 145 -3.05 -13.94 17.99
N THR A 146 -2.64 -14.01 16.73
CA THR A 146 -2.11 -15.22 16.08
C THR A 146 -0.64 -15.45 16.43
N VAL A 147 -0.29 -16.63 16.94
CA VAL A 147 1.09 -17.01 17.30
C VAL A 147 1.51 -18.28 16.54
N GLY A 148 2.79 -18.35 16.19
CA GLY A 148 3.39 -19.53 15.57
C GLY A 148 3.24 -19.57 14.05
N ASN A 149 3.75 -20.64 13.43
CA ASN A 149 3.83 -20.77 11.99
C ASN A 149 2.48 -21.19 11.39
N CYS A 150 1.59 -20.21 11.24
CA CYS A 150 0.18 -20.39 10.88
C CYS A 150 -0.02 -21.14 9.56
N PHE A 151 0.88 -20.98 8.60
CA PHE A 151 0.95 -21.78 7.37
C PHE A 151 2.29 -21.60 6.65
N THR A 152 2.73 -22.67 5.98
CA THR A 152 4.02 -22.76 5.27
C THR A 152 3.91 -22.85 3.76
N ASP A 153 2.69 -23.00 3.22
CA ASP A 153 2.45 -23.07 1.78
C ASP A 153 2.88 -21.75 1.09
N PRO A 154 3.88 -21.79 0.17
CA PRO A 154 4.37 -20.59 -0.51
C PRO A 154 3.28 -19.86 -1.33
N ALA A 155 2.30 -20.57 -1.88
CA ALA A 155 1.24 -19.96 -2.68
C ALA A 155 0.28 -19.14 -1.80
N LEU A 156 0.01 -19.59 -0.57
CA LEU A 156 -0.80 -18.83 0.40
C LEU A 156 -0.04 -17.58 0.88
N ARG A 157 1.26 -17.71 1.14
CA ARG A 157 2.15 -16.58 1.51
C ARG A 157 2.19 -15.53 0.42
N GLN A 158 2.41 -15.95 -0.84
CA GLN A 158 2.40 -15.06 -1.99
C GLN A 158 1.03 -14.38 -2.16
N SER A 159 -0.06 -15.13 -2.00
CA SER A 159 -1.42 -14.57 -2.11
C SER A 159 -1.67 -13.47 -1.06
N LEU A 160 -1.20 -13.64 0.17
CA LEU A 160 -1.30 -12.61 1.21
C LEU A 160 -0.46 -11.38 0.88
N VAL A 161 0.81 -11.57 0.46
CA VAL A 161 1.68 -10.45 0.06
C VAL A 161 1.05 -9.66 -1.07
N GLU A 162 0.60 -10.34 -2.12
CA GLU A 162 -0.02 -9.71 -3.28
C GLU A 162 -1.36 -9.05 -2.96
N PHE A 163 -2.16 -9.63 -2.07
CA PHE A 163 -3.38 -9.02 -1.57
C PHE A 163 -3.08 -7.69 -0.90
N VAL A 164 -2.12 -7.66 0.03
CA VAL A 164 -1.73 -6.43 0.72
C VAL A 164 -1.12 -5.44 -0.27
N TYR A 165 -0.11 -5.84 -1.04
CA TYR A 165 0.59 -4.93 -1.97
C TYR A 165 -0.35 -4.32 -3.01
N GLY A 166 -1.30 -5.11 -3.51
CA GLY A 166 -2.33 -4.69 -4.48
C GLY A 166 -3.41 -3.78 -3.90
N GLY A 167 -3.49 -3.63 -2.57
CA GLY A 167 -4.38 -2.68 -1.93
C GLY A 167 -5.32 -3.25 -0.87
N GLY A 168 -5.24 -4.53 -0.52
CA GLY A 168 -5.94 -5.12 0.62
C GLY A 168 -5.39 -4.61 1.97
N GLY A 169 -6.23 -4.60 3.00
CA GLY A 169 -5.84 -4.20 4.35
C GLY A 169 -5.22 -5.34 5.16
N LEU A 170 -4.27 -5.02 6.05
CA LEU A 170 -3.72 -5.95 7.04
C LEU A 170 -3.80 -5.34 8.43
N MET A 171 -4.46 -6.02 9.35
CA MET A 171 -4.52 -5.67 10.76
C MET A 171 -3.91 -6.80 11.57
N GLY A 172 -3.12 -6.47 12.58
CA GLY A 172 -2.69 -7.44 13.58
C GLY A 172 -2.74 -6.83 14.97
N VAL A 173 -2.89 -7.67 15.98
CA VAL A 173 -2.81 -7.21 17.37
C VAL A 173 -1.98 -8.17 18.21
N HIS A 174 -1.24 -7.60 19.15
CA HIS A 174 -0.52 -8.28 20.23
C HIS A 174 0.27 -9.50 19.70
N GLY A 175 -0.23 -10.72 19.89
CA GLY A 175 0.43 -11.97 19.44
C GLY A 175 0.85 -11.98 17.97
N SER A 176 0.18 -11.22 17.10
CA SER A 176 0.48 -11.20 15.66
C SER A 176 1.90 -10.77 15.29
N SER A 177 2.64 -10.07 16.15
CA SER A 177 4.06 -9.76 15.90
C SER A 177 4.94 -11.01 15.80
N VAL A 178 4.49 -12.14 16.37
CA VAL A 178 5.17 -13.44 16.33
C VAL A 178 4.39 -14.50 15.51
N ALA A 179 3.46 -14.07 14.66
CA ALA A 179 2.90 -14.93 13.63
C ALA A 179 3.99 -15.29 12.59
N PHE A 180 3.92 -16.50 12.03
CA PHE A 180 4.91 -17.03 11.07
C PHE A 180 6.32 -17.15 11.66
N THR A 181 6.38 -17.54 12.93
CA THR A 181 7.60 -17.95 13.63
C THR A 181 7.45 -19.38 14.14
N HIS A 182 8.54 -20.12 14.32
CA HIS A 182 8.48 -21.39 15.03
C HIS A 182 8.41 -21.14 16.54
N TRP A 183 7.38 -21.72 17.17
CA TRP A 183 7.11 -21.59 18.60
C TRP A 183 7.36 -22.92 19.34
N PRO A 184 7.94 -22.92 20.58
CA PRO A 184 8.34 -21.75 21.40
C PRO A 184 9.62 -21.05 20.93
N GLY A 185 9.81 -19.81 21.37
CA GLY A 185 11.01 -19.01 21.12
C GLY A 185 10.90 -17.99 19.98
N ALA A 186 9.80 -18.03 19.22
CA ALA A 186 9.52 -17.12 18.10
C ALA A 186 10.68 -17.04 17.08
N ILE A 187 11.21 -18.20 16.68
CA ILE A 187 12.29 -18.31 15.69
C ILE A 187 11.71 -17.92 14.31
N GLU A 188 12.30 -16.92 13.66
CA GLU A 188 11.84 -16.38 12.39
C GLU A 188 11.78 -17.44 11.27
N ASP A 189 10.67 -17.49 10.54
CA ASP A 189 10.49 -18.38 9.38
C ASP A 189 10.06 -17.61 8.12
N TRP A 190 9.25 -16.55 8.27
CA TRP A 190 8.84 -15.71 7.15
C TRP A 190 9.05 -14.20 7.45
N PRO A 191 10.29 -13.70 7.25
CA PRO A 191 10.66 -12.32 7.60
C PRO A 191 9.77 -11.24 6.95
N GLU A 192 9.26 -11.50 5.75
CA GLU A 192 8.43 -10.54 5.02
C GLU A 192 7.12 -10.21 5.73
N PHE A 193 6.56 -11.14 6.53
CA PHE A 193 5.41 -10.81 7.37
C PHE A 193 5.76 -9.76 8.42
N GLY A 194 6.95 -9.86 9.03
CA GLY A 194 7.50 -8.85 9.94
C GLY A 194 7.65 -7.49 9.25
N LEU A 195 8.06 -7.46 7.98
CA LEU A 195 8.12 -6.22 7.18
C LEU A 195 6.73 -5.62 6.93
N MET A 196 5.74 -6.46 6.56
CA MET A 196 4.37 -6.02 6.30
C MET A 196 3.70 -5.39 7.54
N ILE A 197 3.83 -6.06 8.69
CA ILE A 197 3.25 -5.57 9.96
C ILE A 197 4.10 -4.47 10.61
N GLY A 198 5.39 -4.43 10.29
CA GLY A 198 6.33 -3.39 10.69
C GLY A 198 7.12 -3.67 11.97
N ALA A 199 7.03 -4.88 12.54
CA ALA A 199 7.78 -5.26 13.74
C ALA A 199 7.82 -6.78 13.97
N ARG A 200 8.69 -7.22 14.89
CA ARG A 200 8.70 -8.56 15.48
C ARG A 200 8.85 -8.48 17.00
N GLY A 201 8.55 -9.58 17.68
CA GLY A 201 8.89 -9.75 19.09
C GLY A 201 7.69 -9.79 20.02
N ALA A 202 7.89 -10.48 21.14
CA ALA A 202 6.91 -10.71 22.19
C ALA A 202 7.54 -10.53 23.58
N ASN A 203 8.60 -9.74 23.73
CA ASN A 203 9.17 -9.45 25.04
C ASN A 203 8.19 -8.55 25.82
N HIS A 204 7.91 -8.84 27.08
CA HIS A 204 6.88 -8.12 27.83
C HIS A 204 7.11 -8.17 29.34
N ARG A 205 6.45 -7.27 30.06
CA ARG A 205 6.25 -7.39 31.51
C ARG A 205 4.94 -8.10 31.79
N ALA A 206 4.61 -8.30 33.08
CA ALA A 206 3.36 -8.92 33.50
C ALA A 206 2.13 -8.47 32.70
N SER A 207 1.16 -9.37 32.53
CA SER A 207 -0.03 -9.14 31.70
C SER A 207 -0.99 -8.05 32.17
N ASN A 208 -0.67 -7.38 33.28
CA ASN A 208 -1.40 -6.25 33.85
C ASN A 208 -0.46 -5.07 34.18
N GLU A 209 0.67 -4.96 33.46
CA GLU A 209 1.61 -3.85 33.51
C GLU A 209 0.86 -2.52 33.49
N HIS A 210 1.26 -1.54 34.31
CA HIS A 210 0.61 -0.22 34.36
C HIS A 210 1.48 0.85 33.73
N ILE A 211 1.03 1.46 32.64
CA ILE A 211 1.82 2.46 31.92
C ILE A 211 1.04 3.75 31.70
N PHE A 212 1.77 4.85 31.52
CA PHE A 212 1.22 6.03 30.87
C PHE A 212 1.48 5.93 29.37
N ILE A 213 0.43 6.02 28.57
CA ILE A 213 0.49 5.99 27.11
C ILE A 213 0.53 7.41 26.58
N ARG A 214 1.52 7.71 25.74
CA ARG A 214 1.61 8.93 24.96
C ARG A 214 0.82 8.76 23.67
N ASN A 215 -0.08 9.72 23.39
CA ASN A 215 -0.69 9.87 22.07
C ASN A 215 0.25 10.69 21.19
N GLU A 216 0.96 10.01 20.29
CA GLU A 216 2.00 10.59 19.44
C GLU A 216 1.41 11.45 18.31
N GLU A 217 0.14 11.24 17.99
CA GLU A 217 -0.53 11.86 16.87
C GLU A 217 -1.95 12.32 17.27
N PRO A 218 -2.08 13.42 18.02
CA PRO A 218 -3.36 13.84 18.63
C PRO A 218 -4.45 14.19 17.62
N ASP A 219 -4.08 14.69 16.44
CA ASP A 219 -5.02 15.09 15.38
C ASP A 219 -5.28 13.97 14.36
N HIS A 220 -4.70 12.78 14.55
CA HIS A 220 -4.77 11.71 13.58
C HIS A 220 -6.14 11.01 13.62
N PRO A 221 -6.79 10.74 12.47
CA PRO A 221 -8.16 10.20 12.46
C PRO A 221 -8.34 8.90 13.25
N VAL A 222 -7.33 8.04 13.25
CA VAL A 222 -7.33 6.76 13.98
C VAL A 222 -7.26 6.92 15.50
N THR A 223 -6.61 7.97 16.02
CA THR A 223 -6.44 8.23 17.46
C THR A 223 -7.51 9.18 18.03
N ALA A 224 -8.49 9.59 17.24
CA ALA A 224 -9.55 10.51 17.65
C ALA A 224 -10.35 10.04 18.87
N ALA A 225 -10.35 8.74 19.18
CA ALA A 225 -10.97 8.18 20.39
C ALA A 225 -10.34 8.68 21.70
N PHE A 226 -9.11 9.21 21.65
CA PHE A 226 -8.36 9.67 22.81
C PHE A 226 -8.38 11.20 22.98
N GLU A 227 -9.08 11.92 22.09
CA GLU A 227 -9.32 13.38 22.23
C GLU A 227 -8.02 14.20 22.41
N GLY A 228 -6.97 13.77 21.70
CA GLY A 228 -5.64 14.40 21.74
C GLY A 228 -4.84 14.16 23.02
N GLN A 229 -5.34 13.34 23.95
CA GLN A 229 -4.70 13.11 25.25
C GLN A 229 -3.94 11.79 25.30
N GLY A 230 -2.87 11.76 26.12
CA GLY A 230 -2.33 10.52 26.67
C GLY A 230 -3.22 9.97 27.79
N PHE A 231 -3.00 8.72 28.19
CA PHE A 231 -3.84 8.07 29.20
C PHE A 231 -3.09 6.94 29.90
N GLU A 232 -3.48 6.64 31.14
CA GLU A 232 -3.01 5.46 31.85
C GLU A 232 -3.76 4.21 31.38
N TYR A 233 -3.03 3.10 31.27
CA TYR A 233 -3.64 1.84 30.88
C TYR A 233 -2.95 0.65 31.52
N ARG A 234 -3.70 -0.46 31.63
CA ARG A 234 -3.17 -1.76 32.03
C ARG A 234 -3.44 -2.77 30.94
N ASP A 235 -2.42 -3.51 30.55
CA ASP A 235 -2.48 -4.69 29.67
C ASP A 235 -1.10 -5.37 29.67
N GLU A 236 -0.89 -6.31 28.76
CA GLU A 236 0.43 -6.77 28.37
C GLU A 236 0.96 -5.99 27.15
N PHE A 237 2.10 -5.31 27.31
CA PHE A 237 2.65 -4.46 26.25
C PHE A 237 3.95 -5.05 25.67
N PHE A 238 3.90 -5.50 24.42
CA PHE A 238 5.07 -6.03 23.75
C PHE A 238 6.14 -4.95 23.47
N ARG A 239 7.36 -5.24 23.89
CA ARG A 239 8.59 -4.52 23.55
C ARG A 239 9.15 -5.13 22.27
N VAL A 240 8.67 -4.61 21.15
CA VAL A 240 9.01 -5.10 19.82
C VAL A 240 10.45 -4.76 19.42
N HIS A 241 11.01 -5.52 18.49
CA HIS A 241 12.32 -5.32 17.88
C HIS A 241 12.20 -5.19 16.35
N GLU A 242 13.35 -5.19 15.68
CA GLU A 242 13.47 -5.13 14.22
C GLU A 242 12.47 -6.08 13.53
N PRO A 243 11.82 -5.65 12.45
CA PRO A 243 12.10 -4.45 11.65
C PRO A 243 11.46 -3.14 12.15
N TYR A 244 10.95 -3.09 13.38
CA TYR A 244 10.42 -1.86 13.96
C TYR A 244 11.42 -0.70 13.87
N SER A 245 10.95 0.42 13.31
CA SER A 245 11.65 1.70 13.29
C SER A 245 10.67 2.82 12.98
N ARG A 246 10.81 3.98 13.65
CA ARG A 246 10.06 5.20 13.29
C ARG A 246 10.34 5.67 11.86
N GLN A 247 11.43 5.22 11.23
CA GLN A 247 11.73 5.49 9.81
C GLN A 247 10.85 4.67 8.83
N ARG A 248 10.11 3.68 9.35
CA ARG A 248 9.31 2.72 8.57
C ARG A 248 7.82 2.81 8.87
N VAL A 249 7.44 3.17 10.10
CA VAL A 249 6.04 3.20 10.55
C VAL A 249 5.61 4.57 11.08
N ARG A 250 4.32 4.88 10.94
CA ARG A 250 3.67 6.02 11.62
C ARG A 250 3.17 5.54 12.98
N VAL A 251 3.89 5.90 14.04
CA VAL A 251 3.56 5.57 15.42
C VAL A 251 2.41 6.45 15.88
N LEU A 252 1.40 5.82 16.47
CA LEU A 252 0.20 6.48 16.99
C LEU A 252 0.22 6.56 18.51
N LEU A 253 0.64 5.46 19.16
CA LEU A 253 0.71 5.33 20.61
C LEU A 253 2.08 4.77 21.00
N SER A 254 2.65 5.27 22.10
CA SER A 254 3.89 4.79 22.69
C SER A 254 3.83 4.82 24.23
N ILE A 255 4.75 4.14 24.89
CA ILE A 255 4.93 4.29 26.34
C ILE A 255 5.59 5.65 26.61
N ASP A 256 4.97 6.44 27.48
CA ASP A 256 5.58 7.64 28.02
C ASP A 256 6.59 7.25 29.10
N THR A 257 7.85 7.16 28.70
CA THR A 257 8.95 6.71 29.57
C THR A 257 9.28 7.72 30.68
N ASP A 258 8.86 8.98 30.53
CA ASP A 258 9.03 10.01 31.56
C ASP A 258 8.02 9.85 32.72
N LYS A 259 6.89 9.19 32.46
CA LYS A 259 5.79 9.00 33.42
C LYS A 259 5.59 7.56 33.87
N THR A 260 6.27 6.62 33.23
CA THR A 260 6.10 5.18 33.47
C THR A 260 7.32 4.62 34.18
N ASP A 261 7.11 3.95 35.31
CA ASP A 261 8.15 3.08 35.87
C ASP A 261 8.32 1.84 34.98
N LEU A 262 9.36 1.86 34.15
CA LEU A 262 9.70 0.76 33.25
C LEU A 262 10.24 -0.46 33.98
N ASN A 263 10.38 -0.48 35.31
CA ASN A 263 10.91 -1.59 36.12
C ASN A 263 9.88 -2.23 37.05
N GLN A 264 8.62 -2.20 36.65
CA GLN A 264 7.53 -2.86 37.38
C GLN A 264 7.42 -4.36 37.09
N GLY A 265 7.22 -5.17 38.14
CA GLY A 265 6.88 -6.59 38.02
C GLY A 265 7.90 -7.48 37.31
N PRO A 266 7.56 -8.77 37.06
CA PRO A 266 8.42 -9.68 36.31
C PRO A 266 8.52 -9.24 34.84
N GLY A 267 9.71 -9.49 34.26
CA GLY A 267 10.00 -9.26 32.85
C GLY A 267 10.33 -10.56 32.12
N TYR A 268 9.89 -10.65 30.86
CA TYR A 268 10.07 -11.82 30.00
C TYR A 268 10.77 -11.40 28.71
N GLY A 269 12.01 -11.86 28.54
CA GLY A 269 12.86 -11.50 27.40
C GLY A 269 13.62 -10.17 27.59
N LYS A 270 14.13 -9.61 26.49
CA LYS A 270 14.88 -8.35 26.49
C LYS A 270 13.94 -7.16 26.39
N LEU A 271 13.65 -6.53 27.53
CA LEU A 271 12.66 -5.45 27.63
C LEU A 271 13.19 -4.09 27.21
N GLU A 272 14.48 -3.83 27.44
CA GLU A 272 15.08 -2.55 27.17
C GLU A 272 15.48 -2.44 25.69
N ARG A 273 15.16 -1.27 25.12
CA ARG A 273 15.64 -0.88 23.80
C ARG A 273 16.71 0.19 23.92
N ALA A 274 17.74 0.09 23.08
CA ALA A 274 18.86 1.03 23.09
C ALA A 274 18.44 2.46 22.73
N ASP A 275 17.34 2.64 22.01
CA ASP A 275 16.76 3.93 21.62
C ASP A 275 15.71 4.46 22.61
N ASN A 276 15.41 3.71 23.69
CA ASN A 276 14.36 4.02 24.66
C ASN A 276 12.98 4.29 24.02
N ASP A 277 12.70 3.71 22.83
CA ASP A 277 11.48 3.94 22.06
C ASP A 277 10.55 2.72 22.09
N TYR A 278 9.40 2.83 22.76
CA TYR A 278 8.47 1.73 22.95
C TYR A 278 7.10 2.03 22.32
N ALA A 279 6.99 1.88 21.00
CA ALA A 279 5.71 2.02 20.31
C ALA A 279 4.74 0.89 20.68
N LEU A 280 3.47 1.27 20.84
CA LEU A 280 2.37 0.38 21.19
C LEU A 280 1.38 0.21 20.04
N ALA A 281 1.20 1.23 19.20
CA ALA A 281 0.36 1.12 18.01
C ALA A 281 0.90 1.96 16.87
N TRP A 282 0.79 1.46 15.65
CA TRP A 282 1.24 2.15 14.45
C TRP A 282 0.47 1.69 13.21
N LEU A 283 0.63 2.46 12.15
CA LEU A 283 0.16 2.11 10.81
C LEU A 283 1.21 2.43 9.76
N ARG A 284 1.04 1.87 8.58
CA ARG A 284 1.84 2.19 7.40
C ARG A 284 1.11 1.79 6.12
N HIS A 285 1.69 2.18 4.99
CA HIS A 285 1.44 1.51 3.72
C HIS A 285 2.51 0.44 3.45
N TYR A 286 2.10 -0.68 2.87
CA TYR A 286 2.97 -1.69 2.26
C TYR A 286 2.46 -1.92 0.82
N GLY A 287 3.17 -1.36 -0.17
CA GLY A 287 2.59 -1.13 -1.49
C GLY A 287 1.39 -0.17 -1.41
N ARG A 288 0.23 -0.57 -1.94
CA ARG A 288 -1.06 0.14 -1.79
C ARG A 288 -1.80 -0.26 -0.52
N GLY A 289 -1.47 -1.40 0.08
CA GLY A 289 -2.12 -1.94 1.26
C GLY A 289 -1.94 -1.04 2.45
N ARG A 290 -2.95 -1.02 3.32
CA ARG A 290 -2.94 -0.26 4.59
C ARG A 290 -2.75 -1.27 5.70
N THR A 291 -1.68 -1.11 6.47
CA THR A 291 -1.36 -2.01 7.57
C THR A 291 -1.44 -1.30 8.90
N PHE A 292 -1.96 -2.00 9.91
CA PHE A 292 -2.10 -1.51 11.29
C PHE A 292 -1.66 -2.60 12.26
N TYR A 293 -0.98 -2.19 13.32
CA TYR A 293 -0.67 -3.06 14.45
C TYR A 293 -0.85 -2.34 15.79
N CYS A 294 -1.29 -3.08 16.80
CA CYS A 294 -1.40 -2.61 18.18
C CYS A 294 -1.02 -3.72 19.16
N THR A 295 -0.18 -3.44 20.15
CA THR A 295 0.22 -4.40 21.20
C THR A 295 -0.90 -4.66 22.21
N ILE A 296 -1.88 -3.75 22.33
CA ILE A 296 -2.87 -3.71 23.42
C ILE A 296 -4.07 -4.59 23.08
N ALA A 297 -3.94 -5.91 23.23
CA ALA A 297 -5.03 -6.84 22.96
C ALA A 297 -4.89 -8.16 23.72
N HIS A 298 -4.09 -8.19 24.79
CA HIS A 298 -3.81 -9.43 25.51
C HIS A 298 -5.02 -9.87 26.35
N ASN A 299 -5.61 -8.93 27.09
CA ASN A 299 -6.73 -9.23 27.99
C ASN A 299 -8.11 -9.02 27.36
N PRO A 300 -9.13 -9.83 27.72
CA PRO A 300 -10.51 -9.66 27.25
C PRO A 300 -11.10 -8.25 27.47
N TYR A 301 -10.73 -7.58 28.56
CA TYR A 301 -11.34 -6.30 28.92
C TYR A 301 -11.07 -5.16 27.94
N VAL A 302 -10.01 -5.27 27.15
CA VAL A 302 -9.71 -4.32 26.07
C VAL A 302 -10.89 -4.25 25.09
N PHE A 303 -11.59 -5.37 24.88
CA PHE A 303 -12.69 -5.49 23.91
C PHE A 303 -14.07 -5.18 24.50
N TRP A 304 -14.13 -4.68 25.74
CA TRP A 304 -15.30 -4.00 26.29
C TRP A 304 -14.95 -2.64 26.90
N ASP A 305 -13.79 -2.09 26.55
CA ASP A 305 -13.44 -0.70 26.85
C ASP A 305 -13.98 0.21 25.72
N PRO A 306 -14.89 1.15 26.01
CA PRO A 306 -15.47 2.01 24.98
C PRO A 306 -14.46 2.84 24.19
N LYS A 307 -13.36 3.30 24.82
CA LYS A 307 -12.33 4.08 24.13
C LYS A 307 -11.52 3.19 23.19
N MET A 308 -11.14 2.00 23.65
CA MET A 308 -10.40 1.05 22.82
C MET A 308 -11.24 0.52 21.66
N LEU A 309 -12.54 0.25 21.85
CA LEU A 309 -13.41 -0.15 20.74
C LEU A 309 -13.58 0.96 19.70
N ARG A 310 -13.65 2.24 20.10
CA ARG A 310 -13.64 3.37 19.15
C ARG A 310 -12.32 3.45 18.38
N PHE A 311 -11.19 3.24 19.05
CA PHE A 311 -9.86 3.19 18.42
C PHE A 311 -9.76 2.05 17.40
N TYR A 312 -10.20 0.84 17.77
CA TYR A 312 -10.19 -0.33 16.90
C TYR A 312 -11.17 -0.22 15.73
N LEU A 313 -12.32 0.42 15.90
CA LEU A 313 -13.22 0.72 14.79
C LEU A 313 -12.55 1.65 13.76
N ALA A 314 -11.87 2.70 14.23
CA ALA A 314 -11.15 3.61 13.35
C ALA A 314 -9.99 2.89 12.62
N ALA A 315 -9.23 2.05 13.33
CA ALA A 315 -8.18 1.22 12.74
C ALA A 315 -8.72 0.23 11.70
N ALA A 316 -9.84 -0.43 11.99
CA ALA A 316 -10.51 -1.34 11.05
C ALA A 316 -10.97 -0.59 9.79
N GLN A 317 -11.60 0.58 9.94
CA GLN A 317 -12.01 1.39 8.79
C GLN A 317 -10.84 1.96 7.99
N PHE A 318 -9.70 2.21 8.64
CA PHE A 318 -8.45 2.56 7.95
C PHE A 318 -7.96 1.41 7.07
N VAL A 319 -7.80 0.19 7.62
CA VAL A 319 -7.30 -0.94 6.81
C VAL A 319 -8.26 -1.32 5.68
N LEU A 320 -9.57 -1.25 5.93
CA LEU A 320 -10.63 -1.43 4.93
C LEU A 320 -10.63 -0.33 3.85
N GLY A 321 -10.02 0.82 4.12
CA GLY A 321 -9.89 1.94 3.18
C GLY A 321 -11.09 2.90 3.15
N ASP A 322 -11.90 2.91 4.20
CA ASP A 322 -13.02 3.84 4.38
C ASP A 322 -12.64 5.10 5.15
N LEU A 323 -11.70 4.98 6.10
CA LEU A 323 -11.14 6.11 6.86
C LEU A 323 -9.76 6.48 6.29
N PRO A 324 -9.65 7.58 5.52
CA PRO A 324 -8.36 8.09 5.04
C PRO A 324 -7.52 8.56 6.23
N ALA A 325 -6.24 8.21 6.24
CA ALA A 325 -5.30 8.66 7.25
C ALA A 325 -3.88 8.78 6.68
N PRO A 326 -3.09 9.77 7.14
CA PRO A 326 -1.69 9.92 6.76
C PRO A 326 -0.85 8.74 7.24
N THR A 327 0.16 8.35 6.46
CA THR A 327 1.00 7.18 6.81
C THR A 327 2.49 7.43 6.62
N ILE A 328 2.94 8.67 6.35
CA ILE A 328 4.37 8.93 6.22
C ILE A 328 5.03 8.56 7.56
N PRO A 329 6.12 7.76 7.57
CA PRO A 329 6.75 7.30 8.79
C PRO A 329 7.14 8.45 9.71
N SER A 330 6.97 8.25 11.03
CA SER A 330 7.13 9.32 12.03
C SER A 330 8.51 9.97 11.97
N GLY A 331 9.55 9.17 11.77
CA GLY A 331 10.94 9.60 11.68
C GLY A 331 11.29 10.35 10.39
N LYS A 332 10.38 10.39 9.42
CA LYS A 332 10.51 11.14 8.17
C LYS A 332 9.69 12.44 8.15
N LEU A 333 8.85 12.68 9.16
CA LEU A 333 7.95 13.83 9.14
C LEU A 333 8.69 15.14 9.34
N THR A 334 8.51 16.05 8.38
CA THR A 334 8.90 17.45 8.48
C THR A 334 7.64 18.32 8.55
N PRO A 335 7.74 19.59 8.97
CA PRO A 335 6.61 20.52 8.90
C PRO A 335 6.00 20.60 7.49
N ALA A 336 6.84 20.57 6.44
CA ALA A 336 6.39 20.60 5.05
C ALA A 336 5.62 19.34 4.66
N LEU A 337 6.08 18.15 5.05
CA LEU A 337 5.35 16.90 4.79
C LEU A 337 4.02 16.84 5.55
N ARG A 338 3.96 17.34 6.79
CA ARG A 338 2.68 17.48 7.51
C ARG A 338 1.72 18.43 6.80
N ALA A 339 2.22 19.54 6.26
CA ALA A 339 1.42 20.46 5.46
C ALA A 339 0.90 19.78 4.17
N GLN A 340 1.75 19.01 3.48
CA GLN A 340 1.34 18.22 2.32
C GLN A 340 0.29 17.16 2.68
N GLU A 341 0.43 16.44 3.79
CA GLU A 341 -0.58 15.50 4.28
C GLU A 341 -1.94 16.19 4.51
N LYS A 342 -1.95 17.39 5.10
CA LYS A 342 -3.18 18.21 5.27
C LYS A 342 -3.81 18.64 3.95
N LEU A 343 -2.98 18.94 2.94
CA LEU A 343 -3.42 19.32 1.59
C LEU A 343 -3.81 18.11 0.73
N GLY A 344 -3.54 16.88 1.19
CA GLY A 344 -3.69 15.66 0.38
C GLY A 344 -2.65 15.53 -0.73
N TRP A 345 -1.54 16.25 -0.63
CA TRP A 345 -0.50 16.32 -1.66
C TRP A 345 0.58 15.28 -1.46
N ARG A 346 1.09 14.76 -2.59
CA ARG A 346 2.13 13.74 -2.64
C ARG A 346 3.19 14.16 -3.66
N LEU A 347 4.26 14.78 -3.18
CA LEU A 347 5.44 15.12 -3.99
C LEU A 347 6.34 13.89 -4.14
N GLY A 348 6.70 13.54 -5.36
CA GLY A 348 7.62 12.44 -5.63
C GLY A 348 8.45 12.67 -6.87
N ILE A 349 9.53 11.91 -7.03
CA ILE A 349 10.36 11.96 -8.24
C ILE A 349 9.64 11.22 -9.37
N GLU A 350 9.52 11.87 -10.53
CA GLU A 350 9.20 11.15 -11.75
C GLU A 350 10.46 10.42 -12.25
N ALA A 351 10.33 9.13 -12.58
CA ALA A 351 11.49 8.26 -12.76
C ALA A 351 12.42 8.70 -13.91
N TYR A 352 11.89 9.41 -14.91
CA TYR A 352 12.68 9.91 -16.02
C TYR A 352 13.81 10.87 -15.60
N THR A 353 13.62 11.60 -14.48
CA THR A 353 14.66 12.43 -13.85
C THR A 353 15.97 11.67 -13.63
N PHE A 354 15.88 10.38 -13.29
CA PHE A 354 17.03 9.53 -13.01
C PHE A 354 17.17 8.38 -14.01
N HIS A 355 16.66 8.50 -15.25
CA HIS A 355 16.71 7.43 -16.24
C HIS A 355 18.14 7.00 -16.64
N LYS A 356 19.15 7.84 -16.38
CA LYS A 356 20.58 7.50 -16.56
C LYS A 356 21.13 6.57 -15.47
N PHE A 357 20.39 6.38 -14.38
CA PHE A 357 20.70 5.49 -13.28
C PHE A 357 19.76 4.28 -13.30
N THR A 358 20.16 3.21 -12.63
CA THR A 358 19.28 2.06 -12.38
C THR A 358 18.13 2.45 -11.45
N LEU A 359 17.06 1.66 -11.44
CA LEU A 359 15.93 1.85 -10.52
C LEU A 359 16.38 1.85 -9.06
N PHE A 360 17.32 0.97 -8.69
CA PHE A 360 17.81 0.89 -7.31
C PHE A 360 18.56 2.15 -6.88
N GLU A 361 19.37 2.72 -7.76
CA GLU A 361 20.05 4.00 -7.53
C GLU A 361 19.03 5.16 -7.51
N ALA A 362 18.00 5.12 -8.36
CA ALA A 362 16.92 6.12 -8.35
C ALA A 362 16.12 6.12 -7.04
N ILE A 363 15.83 4.93 -6.47
CA ILE A 363 15.20 4.78 -5.16
C ILE A 363 16.07 5.40 -4.06
N GLU A 364 17.38 5.14 -4.08
CA GLU A 364 18.33 5.70 -3.11
C GLU A 364 18.41 7.22 -3.19
N LYS A 365 18.52 7.77 -4.40
CA LYS A 365 18.54 9.22 -4.64
C LYS A 365 17.23 9.88 -4.19
N THR A 366 16.10 9.25 -4.45
CA THR A 366 14.78 9.73 -3.96
C THR A 366 14.76 9.78 -2.43
N ALA A 367 15.23 8.73 -1.76
CA ALA A 367 15.30 8.70 -0.30
C ALA A 367 16.29 9.74 0.25
N GLN A 368 17.43 9.96 -0.41
CA GLN A 368 18.43 10.97 -0.05
C GLN A 368 17.84 12.40 -0.12
N LEU A 369 16.93 12.65 -1.06
CA LEU A 369 16.19 13.91 -1.19
C LEU A 369 15.06 14.06 -0.15
N GLY A 370 14.86 13.07 0.72
CA GLY A 370 13.83 13.09 1.76
C GLY A 370 12.40 12.87 1.22
N LEU A 371 12.25 12.42 -0.03
CA LEU A 371 10.95 12.22 -0.64
C LEU A 371 10.40 10.81 -0.34
N PRO A 372 9.12 10.70 0.10
CA PRO A 372 8.51 9.40 0.40
C PRO A 372 7.89 8.71 -0.82
N TYR A 373 7.87 9.36 -1.99
CA TYR A 373 7.17 8.90 -3.17
C TYR A 373 8.05 8.99 -4.43
N MET A 374 7.79 8.10 -5.39
CA MET A 374 8.35 8.18 -6.75
C MET A 374 7.43 7.54 -7.79
N GLY A 375 7.71 7.81 -9.06
CA GLY A 375 7.19 7.11 -10.23
C GLY A 375 8.14 5.99 -10.69
N GLY A 376 7.67 5.14 -11.59
CA GLY A 376 8.46 4.10 -12.25
C GLY A 376 8.51 4.28 -13.76
N LEU A 377 9.49 3.66 -14.42
CA LEU A 377 9.74 3.84 -15.85
C LEU A 377 10.04 2.51 -16.52
N SER A 378 9.25 2.15 -17.54
CA SER A 378 9.29 0.82 -18.14
C SER A 378 10.61 0.44 -18.81
N PHE A 379 11.42 1.41 -19.23
CA PHE A 379 12.71 1.16 -19.88
C PHE A 379 13.91 1.45 -18.97
N GLN A 380 13.69 1.63 -17.67
CA GLN A 380 14.77 1.79 -16.70
C GLN A 380 15.28 0.42 -16.25
N ARG A 381 16.60 0.20 -16.30
CA ARG A 381 17.22 -1.03 -15.79
C ARG A 381 17.02 -1.13 -14.29
N VAL A 382 16.67 -2.32 -13.79
CA VAL A 382 16.39 -2.54 -12.35
C VAL A 382 17.64 -2.32 -11.50
N SER A 383 18.71 -3.08 -11.77
CA SER A 383 19.99 -2.98 -11.07
C SER A 383 21.11 -3.66 -11.88
N LYS A 384 22.31 -3.77 -11.30
CA LYS A 384 23.38 -4.61 -11.87
C LYS A 384 23.05 -6.11 -11.76
N ASP A 385 22.45 -6.53 -10.65
CA ASP A 385 22.12 -7.93 -10.35
C ASP A 385 20.83 -8.40 -11.04
N ILE A 386 19.92 -7.47 -11.36
CA ILE A 386 18.73 -7.71 -12.18
C ILE A 386 18.91 -6.91 -13.47
N PRO A 387 19.63 -7.44 -14.49
CA PRO A 387 19.99 -6.71 -15.71
C PRO A 387 18.82 -6.66 -16.72
N LYS A 388 17.58 -6.56 -16.23
CA LYS A 388 16.36 -6.40 -17.02
C LYS A 388 15.81 -4.98 -16.81
N ASN A 389 14.96 -4.54 -17.74
CA ASN A 389 14.17 -3.35 -17.50
C ASN A 389 13.09 -3.62 -16.46
N PHE A 390 12.67 -2.57 -15.79
CA PHE A 390 11.56 -2.61 -14.86
C PHE A 390 10.24 -2.59 -15.63
N GLU A 391 9.87 -3.72 -16.24
CA GLU A 391 8.69 -3.87 -17.11
C GLU A 391 7.90 -5.17 -16.86
N PRO A 392 6.69 -5.34 -17.43
CA PRO A 392 5.99 -6.62 -17.36
C PRO A 392 6.85 -7.79 -17.86
N GLY A 393 6.88 -8.89 -17.11
CA GLY A 393 7.69 -10.07 -17.42
C GLY A 393 8.84 -10.36 -16.45
N LEU A 394 9.08 -9.48 -15.47
CA LEU A 394 9.92 -9.80 -14.31
C LEU A 394 9.35 -11.00 -13.53
N THR A 395 10.23 -11.81 -12.95
CA THR A 395 9.85 -12.95 -12.10
C THR A 395 9.32 -12.47 -10.75
N GLU A 396 8.61 -13.34 -10.02
CA GLU A 396 8.12 -13.03 -8.67
C GLU A 396 9.25 -12.65 -7.71
N ASP A 397 10.41 -13.27 -7.83
CA ASP A 397 11.56 -12.97 -6.99
C ASP A 397 12.16 -11.59 -7.33
N GLU A 398 12.27 -11.25 -8.61
CA GLU A 398 12.75 -9.93 -9.06
C GLU A 398 11.79 -8.81 -8.56
N LEU A 399 10.48 -9.02 -8.68
CA LEU A 399 9.49 -8.09 -8.14
C LEU A 399 9.60 -7.98 -6.62
N ARG A 400 9.78 -9.10 -5.91
CA ARG A 400 9.98 -9.11 -4.45
C ARG A 400 11.21 -8.31 -4.03
N GLN A 401 12.33 -8.46 -4.72
CA GLN A 401 13.55 -7.67 -4.46
C GLN A 401 13.34 -6.17 -4.67
N ILE A 402 12.60 -5.78 -5.71
CA ILE A 402 12.23 -4.36 -5.95
C ILE A 402 11.35 -3.84 -4.80
N ARG A 403 10.34 -4.61 -4.39
CA ARG A 403 9.44 -4.24 -3.27
C ARG A 403 10.24 -4.06 -1.96
N PHE A 404 11.20 -4.94 -1.70
CA PHE A 404 12.09 -4.81 -0.53
C PHE A 404 13.00 -3.60 -0.62
N LYS A 405 13.51 -3.25 -1.80
CA LYS A 405 14.32 -2.04 -1.99
C LYS A 405 13.51 -0.77 -1.69
N LEU A 406 12.28 -0.69 -2.20
CA LEU A 406 11.34 0.40 -1.93
C LEU A 406 11.01 0.51 -0.43
N ASP A 407 10.65 -0.62 0.18
CA ASP A 407 10.30 -0.71 1.60
C ASP A 407 11.47 -0.33 2.53
N ALA A 408 12.68 -0.82 2.25
CA ALA A 408 13.89 -0.47 2.99
C ALA A 408 14.24 1.02 2.88
N ALA A 409 14.03 1.63 1.71
CA ALA A 409 14.20 3.06 1.49
C ALA A 409 13.06 3.90 2.11
N GLY A 410 11.94 3.26 2.49
CA GLY A 410 10.72 3.94 2.90
C GLY A 410 10.16 4.85 1.80
N VAL A 411 10.21 4.38 0.56
CA VAL A 411 9.72 5.05 -0.65
C VAL A 411 8.58 4.22 -1.24
N ARG A 412 7.48 4.87 -1.65
CA ARG A 412 6.37 4.22 -2.34
C ARG A 412 6.33 4.61 -3.81
N LEU A 413 6.10 3.61 -4.66
CA LEU A 413 5.90 3.80 -6.09
C LEU A 413 4.42 4.13 -6.36
N LEU A 414 4.12 5.36 -6.80
CA LEU A 414 2.73 5.82 -6.99
C LEU A 414 2.30 5.80 -8.45
N THR A 415 3.15 6.31 -9.34
CA THR A 415 2.92 6.38 -10.79
C THR A 415 3.86 5.43 -11.53
N TYR A 416 3.55 5.12 -12.78
CA TYR A 416 4.43 4.33 -13.64
C TYR A 416 4.22 4.69 -15.10
N TYR A 417 5.29 5.12 -15.78
CA TYR A 417 5.28 5.39 -17.20
C TYR A 417 5.46 4.10 -18.01
N ILE A 418 4.54 3.86 -18.93
CA ILE A 418 4.61 2.85 -19.98
C ILE A 418 4.03 3.43 -21.25
N HIS A 419 4.85 3.50 -22.31
CA HIS A 419 4.48 4.27 -23.50
C HIS A 419 3.16 3.80 -24.12
N ASP A 420 3.00 2.51 -24.40
CA ASP A 420 1.77 1.94 -24.99
C ASP A 420 1.18 0.87 -24.08
N ILE A 421 -0.14 0.89 -23.91
CA ILE A 421 -0.91 -0.20 -23.31
C ILE A 421 -1.74 -0.85 -24.42
N PRO A 422 -1.46 -2.11 -24.78
CA PRO A 422 -2.15 -2.76 -25.89
C PRO A 422 -3.66 -2.90 -25.66
N GLY A 423 -4.45 -2.80 -26.74
CA GLY A 423 -5.89 -3.03 -26.72
C GLY A 423 -6.32 -4.51 -26.67
N ASP A 424 -5.38 -5.44 -26.86
CA ASP A 424 -5.60 -6.87 -26.68
C ASP A 424 -5.82 -7.19 -25.19
N GLU A 425 -6.87 -7.95 -24.87
CA GLU A 425 -7.26 -8.20 -23.48
C GLU A 425 -6.20 -8.99 -22.70
N ALA A 426 -5.46 -9.90 -23.34
CA ALA A 426 -4.44 -10.70 -22.65
C ALA A 426 -3.19 -9.87 -22.37
N GLU A 427 -2.73 -9.06 -23.32
CA GLU A 427 -1.59 -8.17 -23.13
C GLU A 427 -1.92 -7.01 -22.16
N CYS A 428 -3.10 -6.40 -22.28
CA CYS A 428 -3.57 -5.39 -21.33
C CYS A 428 -3.61 -5.97 -19.89
N ARG A 429 -4.09 -7.21 -19.73
CA ARG A 429 -4.10 -7.89 -18.43
C ARG A 429 -2.70 -8.02 -17.83
N LYS A 430 -1.69 -8.38 -18.63
CA LYS A 430 -0.30 -8.50 -18.14
C LYS A 430 0.21 -7.17 -17.59
N VAL A 431 -0.09 -6.06 -18.26
CA VAL A 431 0.30 -4.71 -17.80
C VAL A 431 -0.38 -4.37 -16.47
N PHE A 432 -1.70 -4.56 -16.36
CA PHE A 432 -2.43 -4.24 -15.13
C PHE A 432 -2.10 -5.17 -13.96
N GLU A 433 -1.84 -6.46 -14.21
CA GLU A 433 -1.32 -7.39 -13.19
C GLU A 433 0.05 -6.95 -12.68
N PHE A 434 0.95 -6.53 -13.56
CA PHE A 434 2.23 -5.95 -13.16
C PHE A 434 2.03 -4.71 -12.28
N GLY A 435 1.16 -3.78 -12.69
CA GLY A 435 0.83 -2.59 -11.91
C GLY A 435 0.29 -2.92 -10.52
N ARG A 436 -0.63 -3.89 -10.42
CA ARG A 436 -1.16 -4.39 -9.14
C ARG A 436 -0.05 -4.99 -8.28
N LYS A 437 0.80 -5.82 -8.87
CA LYS A 437 1.90 -6.48 -8.16
C LYS A 437 2.92 -5.47 -7.62
N ILE A 438 3.25 -4.41 -8.34
CA ILE A 438 4.20 -3.41 -7.83
C ILE A 438 3.53 -2.23 -7.08
N GLY A 439 2.20 -2.26 -6.95
CA GLY A 439 1.47 -1.38 -6.05
C GLY A 439 1.35 0.07 -6.53
N ILE A 440 1.29 0.31 -7.84
CA ILE A 440 1.04 1.65 -8.39
C ILE A 440 -0.45 2.02 -8.34
N GLU A 441 -0.73 3.32 -8.31
CA GLU A 441 -2.10 3.85 -8.39
C GLU A 441 -2.46 4.34 -9.80
N THR A 442 -1.47 4.72 -10.61
CA THR A 442 -1.71 5.36 -11.92
C THR A 442 -0.62 5.02 -12.92
N PHE A 443 -1.03 4.49 -14.08
CA PHE A 443 -0.18 4.45 -15.26
C PHE A 443 -0.17 5.81 -15.97
N MET A 444 0.97 6.20 -16.52
CA MET A 444 1.10 7.27 -17.50
C MET A 444 1.41 6.63 -18.84
N SER A 445 0.57 6.86 -19.85
CA SER A 445 0.63 6.12 -21.11
C SER A 445 -0.01 6.89 -22.26
N GLU A 446 0.31 6.48 -23.49
CA GLU A 446 -0.20 7.03 -24.74
C GLU A 446 -0.76 5.93 -25.65
N PRO A 447 -1.77 5.19 -25.16
CA PRO A 447 -2.34 4.10 -25.93
C PRO A 447 -3.05 4.64 -27.18
N LYS A 448 -3.18 3.81 -28.21
CA LYS A 448 -4.03 4.15 -29.35
C LYS A 448 -5.49 4.34 -28.91
N PRO A 449 -6.26 5.31 -29.48
CA PRO A 449 -7.64 5.55 -29.06
C PRO A 449 -8.55 4.31 -29.10
N GLU A 450 -8.33 3.40 -30.04
CA GLU A 450 -9.07 2.13 -30.15
C GLU A 450 -8.80 1.15 -29.00
N ALA A 451 -7.70 1.30 -28.26
CA ALA A 451 -7.40 0.46 -27.09
C ALA A 451 -8.15 0.91 -25.83
N LEU A 452 -8.69 2.14 -25.81
CA LEU A 452 -9.26 2.75 -24.61
C LEU A 452 -10.46 1.99 -24.03
N ASP A 453 -11.25 1.32 -24.87
CA ASP A 453 -12.38 0.50 -24.41
C ASP A 453 -11.92 -0.70 -23.58
N THR A 454 -10.83 -1.35 -23.99
CA THR A 454 -10.21 -2.44 -23.22
C THR A 454 -9.60 -1.88 -21.95
N ILE A 455 -8.79 -0.81 -22.06
CA ILE A 455 -8.08 -0.20 -20.94
C ILE A 455 -9.07 0.26 -19.85
N GLU A 456 -10.19 0.87 -20.23
CA GLU A 456 -11.25 1.30 -19.30
C GLU A 456 -11.77 0.15 -18.43
N LYS A 457 -12.04 -1.02 -19.04
CA LYS A 457 -12.47 -2.22 -18.30
C LYS A 457 -11.43 -2.64 -17.26
N PHE A 458 -10.15 -2.58 -17.63
CA PHE A 458 -9.05 -2.96 -16.74
C PHE A 458 -8.80 -1.91 -15.63
N CYS A 459 -8.96 -0.62 -15.92
CA CYS A 459 -8.93 0.43 -14.91
C CYS A 459 -9.94 0.15 -13.78
N ASP A 460 -11.16 -0.21 -14.14
CA ASP A 460 -12.22 -0.52 -13.17
C ASP A 460 -11.95 -1.85 -12.43
N ALA A 461 -11.50 -2.89 -13.15
CA ALA A 461 -11.26 -4.21 -12.56
C ALA A 461 -10.07 -4.23 -11.56
N TYR A 462 -9.04 -3.43 -11.79
CA TYR A 462 -7.82 -3.40 -10.98
C TYR A 462 -7.77 -2.23 -9.99
N ASP A 463 -8.75 -1.32 -10.05
CA ASP A 463 -8.72 -0.04 -9.33
C ASP A 463 -7.39 0.71 -9.59
N ILE A 464 -6.95 0.74 -10.84
CA ILE A 464 -5.76 1.46 -11.31
C ILE A 464 -6.21 2.51 -12.32
N GLN A 465 -5.63 3.70 -12.26
CA GLN A 465 -5.92 4.77 -13.20
C GLN A 465 -4.99 4.72 -14.41
N VAL A 466 -5.43 5.27 -15.54
CA VAL A 466 -4.56 5.54 -16.69
C VAL A 466 -4.68 7.02 -17.03
N ALA A 467 -3.57 7.71 -16.86
CA ALA A 467 -3.38 9.11 -17.19
C ALA A 467 -2.73 9.21 -18.58
N LEU A 468 -3.50 9.68 -19.56
CA LEU A 468 -3.08 9.90 -20.94
C LEU A 468 -2.03 11.00 -20.95
N HIS A 469 -0.82 10.63 -21.34
CA HIS A 469 0.36 11.48 -21.30
C HIS A 469 0.47 12.33 -22.58
N ASN A 470 1.03 13.53 -22.46
CA ASN A 470 1.23 14.43 -23.58
C ASN A 470 2.73 14.58 -23.90
N HIS A 471 3.15 14.20 -25.10
CA HIS A 471 4.38 14.73 -25.72
C HIS A 471 4.04 15.84 -26.72
N ASP A 472 5.02 16.21 -27.55
CA ASP A 472 4.87 17.14 -28.65
C ASP A 472 3.80 16.66 -29.68
N PRO A 473 3.27 17.57 -30.53
CA PRO A 473 2.21 17.24 -31.48
C PRO A 473 2.52 16.13 -32.48
N LYS A 474 3.80 15.86 -32.78
CA LYS A 474 4.21 14.81 -33.69
C LYS A 474 4.21 13.45 -32.99
N THR A 475 4.69 13.39 -31.75
CA THR A 475 4.74 12.17 -30.95
C THR A 475 3.35 11.78 -30.42
N SER A 476 2.56 12.76 -29.94
CA SER A 476 1.24 12.53 -29.34
C SER A 476 0.13 13.30 -30.06
N PRO A 477 -0.15 13.05 -31.35
CA PRO A 477 -1.08 13.86 -32.15
C PRO A 477 -2.50 13.94 -31.57
N VAL A 478 -2.89 12.95 -30.75
CA VAL A 478 -4.19 12.94 -30.06
C VAL A 478 -4.13 13.63 -28.69
N TYR A 479 -3.05 13.46 -27.94
CA TYR A 479 -2.97 13.80 -26.51
C TYR A 479 -2.14 15.04 -26.18
N TRP A 480 -1.43 15.63 -27.15
CA TRP A 480 -0.53 16.77 -26.94
C TRP A 480 -1.19 18.02 -26.34
N HIS A 481 -2.53 18.12 -26.44
CA HIS A 481 -3.33 19.24 -25.91
C HIS A 481 -4.55 18.74 -25.09
N PRO A 482 -5.04 19.54 -24.12
CA PRO A 482 -6.15 19.17 -23.24
C PRO A 482 -7.44 18.77 -23.95
N GLU A 483 -7.81 19.45 -25.03
CA GLU A 483 -9.06 19.22 -25.75
C GLU A 483 -9.11 17.82 -26.38
N GLY A 484 -7.96 17.33 -26.86
CA GLY A 484 -7.82 15.99 -27.43
C GLY A 484 -8.02 14.90 -26.37
N ILE A 485 -7.45 15.09 -25.18
CA ILE A 485 -7.66 14.19 -24.03
C ILE A 485 -9.13 14.19 -23.60
N LEU A 486 -9.74 15.38 -23.45
CA LEU A 486 -11.15 15.50 -23.06
C LEU A 486 -12.08 14.81 -24.06
N LYS A 487 -11.79 14.93 -25.35
CA LYS A 487 -12.56 14.27 -26.42
C LYS A 487 -12.53 12.76 -26.29
N VAL A 488 -11.38 12.14 -26.07
CA VAL A 488 -11.29 10.67 -25.92
C VAL A 488 -11.84 10.17 -24.59
N CYS A 489 -11.85 11.00 -23.55
CA CYS A 489 -12.42 10.67 -22.24
C CYS A 489 -13.94 10.89 -22.15
N GLN A 490 -14.58 11.46 -23.17
CA GLN A 490 -16.02 11.73 -23.16
C GLN A 490 -16.81 10.43 -23.00
N GLY A 491 -17.72 10.40 -22.01
CA GLY A 491 -18.55 9.22 -21.72
C GLY A 491 -17.83 8.08 -20.97
N ARG A 492 -16.52 8.18 -20.70
CA ARG A 492 -15.72 7.16 -20.02
C ARG A 492 -15.64 7.34 -18.52
N THR A 493 -15.29 6.26 -17.82
CA THR A 493 -14.92 6.21 -16.41
C THR A 493 -13.96 7.33 -16.02
N ARG A 494 -14.06 7.81 -14.79
CA ARG A 494 -13.17 8.85 -14.25
C ARG A 494 -11.75 8.35 -13.96
N ARG A 495 -11.50 7.04 -14.11
CA ARG A 495 -10.16 6.44 -14.02
C ARG A 495 -9.31 6.63 -15.27
N LEU A 496 -9.91 7.16 -16.35
CA LEU A 496 -9.22 7.65 -17.53
C LEU A 496 -9.23 9.17 -17.53
N GLY A 497 -8.07 9.77 -17.73
CA GLY A 497 -7.88 11.22 -17.69
C GLY A 497 -6.49 11.62 -18.17
N ALA A 498 -6.02 12.80 -17.80
CA ALA A 498 -4.76 13.37 -18.26
C ALA A 498 -3.62 13.14 -17.27
N CYS A 499 -2.43 12.85 -17.80
CA CYS A 499 -1.17 13.23 -17.18
C CYS A 499 -0.74 14.55 -17.83
N ALA A 500 -0.66 15.63 -17.05
CA ALA A 500 -0.16 16.89 -17.57
C ALA A 500 1.35 16.95 -17.47
N ASP A 501 2.05 16.79 -18.58
CA ASP A 501 3.46 17.17 -18.68
C ASP A 501 3.54 18.66 -19.04
N LEU A 502 3.99 19.45 -18.06
CA LEU A 502 4.08 20.90 -18.21
C LEU A 502 5.22 21.31 -19.15
N GLY A 503 6.28 20.53 -19.24
CA GLY A 503 7.40 20.78 -20.12
C GLY A 503 6.94 20.75 -21.58
N TYR A 504 6.26 19.68 -22.00
CA TYR A 504 5.72 19.59 -23.36
C TYR A 504 4.66 20.64 -23.65
N TRP A 505 3.77 20.95 -22.71
CA TRP A 505 2.80 22.03 -22.90
C TRP A 505 3.47 23.37 -23.14
N LEU A 506 4.45 23.75 -22.32
CA LEU A 506 5.17 25.02 -22.47
C LEU A 506 5.95 25.09 -23.78
N ARG A 507 6.57 23.98 -24.22
CA ARG A 507 7.27 23.89 -25.52
C ARG A 507 6.30 23.98 -26.71
N ALA A 508 5.08 23.47 -26.55
CA ALA A 508 4.02 23.50 -27.58
C ALA A 508 3.16 24.78 -27.55
N GLY A 509 3.40 25.71 -26.62
CA GLY A 509 2.62 26.94 -26.47
C GLY A 509 1.26 26.77 -25.80
N VAL A 510 1.04 25.65 -25.12
CA VAL A 510 -0.15 25.39 -24.29
C VAL A 510 0.04 26.05 -22.92
N ASP A 511 -0.90 26.91 -22.51
CA ASP A 511 -0.90 27.56 -21.19
C ASP A 511 -1.35 26.56 -20.10
N PRO A 512 -0.46 26.18 -19.15
CA PRO A 512 -0.80 25.19 -18.13
C PRO A 512 -2.00 25.56 -17.25
N ILE A 513 -2.20 26.86 -16.98
CA ILE A 513 -3.27 27.35 -16.11
C ILE A 513 -4.62 27.25 -16.83
N LYS A 514 -4.66 27.57 -18.13
CA LYS A 514 -5.87 27.36 -18.94
C LYS A 514 -6.16 25.87 -19.10
N ALA A 515 -5.14 25.06 -19.35
CA ALA A 515 -5.25 23.62 -19.51
C ALA A 515 -5.87 22.95 -18.26
N VAL A 516 -5.37 23.26 -17.06
CA VAL A 516 -5.94 22.69 -15.82
C VAL A 516 -7.38 23.14 -15.58
N ASN A 517 -7.72 24.39 -15.92
CA ASN A 517 -9.10 24.89 -15.82
C ASN A 517 -10.07 24.17 -16.75
N GLN A 518 -9.59 23.68 -17.89
CA GLN A 518 -10.37 22.83 -18.79
C GLN A 518 -10.48 21.40 -18.26
N LEU A 519 -9.35 20.80 -17.86
CA LEU A 519 -9.27 19.39 -17.44
C LEU A 519 -10.00 19.12 -16.13
N LYS A 520 -9.87 20.00 -15.13
CA LYS A 520 -10.47 19.85 -13.79
C LYS A 520 -10.22 18.44 -13.22
N ASP A 521 -11.28 17.71 -12.89
CA ASP A 521 -11.25 16.37 -12.31
C ASP A 521 -10.83 15.27 -13.29
N ARG A 522 -10.54 15.60 -14.55
CA ARG A 522 -9.85 14.71 -15.49
C ARG A 522 -8.34 14.76 -15.36
N LEU A 523 -7.77 15.71 -14.63
CA LEU A 523 -6.34 15.69 -14.34
C LEU A 523 -6.05 14.65 -13.25
N LEU A 524 -5.40 13.54 -13.63
CA LEU A 524 -5.13 12.42 -12.73
C LEU A 524 -3.75 12.49 -12.11
N THR A 525 -2.76 12.99 -12.83
CA THR A 525 -1.40 13.21 -12.34
C THR A 525 -0.71 14.32 -13.12
N VAL A 526 0.42 14.82 -12.63
CA VAL A 526 1.19 15.90 -13.28
C VAL A 526 2.66 15.53 -13.29
N GLN A 527 3.33 15.75 -14.42
CA GLN A 527 4.78 15.85 -14.55
C GLN A 527 5.15 17.32 -14.59
N MET A 528 5.75 17.76 -13.49
CA MET A 528 6.03 19.15 -13.20
C MET A 528 7.41 19.53 -13.74
N HIS A 529 7.42 20.57 -14.57
CA HIS A 529 8.62 21.23 -15.08
C HIS A 529 8.52 22.74 -14.83
N ASP A 530 9.66 23.41 -14.90
CA ASP A 530 9.74 24.84 -15.16
C ASP A 530 10.86 25.08 -16.16
N LEU A 531 10.65 25.91 -17.18
CA LEU A 531 11.57 26.06 -18.31
C LEU A 531 12.19 27.45 -18.33
N HIS A 532 13.45 27.56 -18.78
CA HIS A 532 14.09 28.87 -18.91
C HIS A 532 13.46 29.75 -20.02
N ALA A 533 12.82 29.14 -21.02
CA ALA A 533 12.16 29.81 -22.14
C ALA A 533 10.96 28.99 -22.64
N LEU A 534 10.03 29.66 -23.33
CA LEU A 534 8.94 29.00 -24.07
C LEU A 534 9.45 28.49 -25.42
N GLY A 535 8.72 27.53 -26.00
CA GLY A 535 9.06 26.97 -27.30
C GLY A 535 10.03 25.79 -27.23
N PRO A 536 10.39 25.21 -28.39
CA PRO A 536 11.04 23.89 -28.47
C PRO A 536 12.42 23.82 -27.80
N ASP A 537 13.13 24.94 -27.69
CA ASP A 537 14.48 24.99 -27.11
C ASP A 537 14.47 25.12 -25.58
N GLY A 538 13.29 25.23 -24.94
CA GLY A 538 13.15 25.34 -23.50
C GLY A 538 13.66 24.09 -22.77
N HIS A 539 14.68 24.26 -21.93
CA HIS A 539 15.17 23.25 -20.99
C HIS A 539 14.78 23.59 -19.55
N ASP A 540 14.80 22.56 -18.71
CA ASP A 540 14.38 22.65 -17.31
C ASP A 540 15.33 23.53 -16.47
N VAL A 541 14.72 24.26 -15.54
CA VAL A 541 15.37 25.06 -14.50
C VAL A 541 14.65 24.83 -13.17
N PRO A 542 15.26 25.16 -12.01
CA PRO A 542 14.60 25.03 -10.72
C PRO A 542 13.23 25.72 -10.70
N TRP A 543 12.23 25.05 -10.12
CA TRP A 543 10.85 25.54 -10.11
C TRP A 543 10.74 26.94 -9.47
N GLY A 544 9.97 27.80 -10.15
CA GLY A 544 9.79 29.20 -9.76
C GLY A 544 10.87 30.14 -10.29
N THR A 545 11.84 29.64 -11.07
CA THR A 545 12.88 30.48 -11.71
C THR A 545 12.72 30.61 -13.21
N GLY A 546 11.84 29.81 -13.81
CA GLY A 546 11.58 29.82 -15.24
C GLY A 546 10.36 30.63 -15.64
N VAL A 547 9.94 30.46 -16.89
CA VAL A 547 8.80 31.13 -17.51
C VAL A 547 7.51 30.31 -17.41
N GLY A 548 7.54 29.14 -16.76
CA GLY A 548 6.42 28.20 -16.69
C GLY A 548 5.31 28.59 -15.71
N ARG A 549 5.47 29.69 -14.96
CA ARG A 549 4.50 30.20 -13.97
C ARG A 549 4.09 29.13 -12.92
N THR A 550 5.05 28.31 -12.48
CA THR A 550 4.83 27.14 -11.62
C THR A 550 4.05 27.44 -10.33
N GLU A 551 4.33 28.56 -9.65
CA GLU A 551 3.58 28.94 -8.44
C GLU A 551 2.09 29.16 -8.74
N ALA A 552 1.80 29.90 -9.82
CA ALA A 552 0.43 30.19 -10.21
C ALA A 552 -0.32 28.92 -10.62
N PHE A 553 0.35 27.96 -11.28
CA PHE A 553 -0.23 26.65 -11.56
C PHE A 553 -0.57 25.87 -10.29
N ILE A 554 0.34 25.79 -9.31
CA ILE A 554 0.08 25.07 -8.04
C ILE A 554 -1.06 25.72 -7.25
N ARG A 555 -1.10 27.06 -7.19
CA ARG A 555 -2.21 27.79 -6.55
C ARG A 555 -3.53 27.53 -7.26
N GLU A 556 -3.52 27.44 -8.59
CA GLU A 556 -4.74 27.16 -9.34
C GLU A 556 -5.24 25.73 -9.11
N MET A 557 -4.34 24.75 -9.10
CA MET A 557 -4.64 23.38 -8.70
C MET A 557 -5.25 23.32 -7.28
N HIS A 558 -4.70 24.08 -6.33
CA HIS A 558 -5.25 24.20 -4.99
C HIS A 558 -6.66 24.82 -4.99
N ARG A 559 -6.85 25.93 -5.71
CA ARG A 559 -8.14 26.63 -5.85
C ARG A 559 -9.23 25.73 -6.45
N LEU A 560 -8.86 24.89 -7.41
CA LEU A 560 -9.75 23.91 -8.05
C LEU A 560 -9.99 22.65 -7.18
N GLY A 561 -9.28 22.50 -6.07
CA GLY A 561 -9.39 21.31 -5.19
C GLY A 561 -8.89 20.02 -5.86
N LEU A 562 -7.90 20.12 -6.75
CA LEU A 562 -7.39 18.98 -7.53
C LEU A 562 -6.24 18.28 -6.81
N TRP A 563 -6.35 16.95 -6.67
CA TRP A 563 -5.40 16.12 -5.96
C TRP A 563 -4.83 15.05 -6.89
N PRO A 564 -3.73 15.36 -7.60
CA PRO A 564 -3.11 14.39 -8.50
C PRO A 564 -2.65 13.15 -7.72
N THR A 565 -2.49 12.03 -8.42
CA THR A 565 -1.86 10.85 -7.84
C THR A 565 -0.49 11.20 -7.29
N MET A 566 0.27 11.97 -8.04
CA MET A 566 1.55 12.52 -7.62
C MET A 566 1.76 13.89 -8.26
N TRP A 567 2.38 14.80 -7.51
CA TRP A 567 3.12 15.91 -8.08
C TRP A 567 4.46 15.35 -8.52
N GLY A 568 4.56 14.86 -9.75
CA GLY A 568 5.76 14.21 -10.26
C GLY A 568 6.81 15.24 -10.61
N LEU A 569 7.92 15.24 -9.89
CA LEU A 569 9.07 16.06 -10.18
C LEU A 569 9.85 15.42 -11.31
N GLU A 570 9.71 15.96 -12.52
CA GLU A 570 10.54 15.60 -13.64
C GLU A 570 11.56 16.71 -13.91
N TYR A 571 12.84 16.39 -13.82
CA TYR A 571 13.93 17.32 -14.11
C TYR A 571 14.80 16.79 -15.27
N SER A 572 14.44 17.21 -16.47
CA SER A 572 14.97 16.75 -17.76
C SER A 572 16.13 17.61 -18.26
N TYR A 573 17.04 17.98 -17.36
CA TYR A 573 18.28 18.71 -17.65
C TYR A 573 19.39 18.30 -16.69
N ASN A 574 20.66 18.38 -17.13
CA ASN A 574 21.84 18.03 -16.32
C ASN A 574 21.74 16.65 -15.62
N PHE A 575 21.24 15.62 -16.31
CA PHE A 575 20.79 14.34 -15.71
C PHE A 575 21.75 13.65 -14.73
N LEU A 576 23.06 13.82 -14.87
CA LEU A 576 24.04 13.15 -14.01
C LEU A 576 24.35 13.94 -12.73
N GLU A 577 24.10 15.25 -12.73
CA GLU A 577 24.52 16.18 -11.68
C GLU A 577 23.37 17.07 -11.17
N SER A 578 22.12 16.81 -11.56
CA SER A 578 20.94 17.65 -11.29
C SER A 578 20.41 17.64 -9.85
N LEU A 579 21.07 16.94 -8.91
CA LEU A 579 20.61 16.85 -7.52
C LEU A 579 20.46 18.22 -6.83
N PRO A 580 21.37 19.20 -6.98
CA PRO A 580 21.20 20.53 -6.40
C PRO A 580 19.97 21.27 -6.93
N GLU A 581 19.68 21.16 -8.22
CA GLU A 581 18.53 21.80 -8.85
C GLU A 581 17.21 21.13 -8.42
N ILE A 582 17.19 19.80 -8.34
CA ILE A 582 16.06 19.03 -7.83
C ILE A 582 15.76 19.42 -6.37
N ALA A 583 16.79 19.57 -5.53
CA ALA A 583 16.62 20.02 -4.14
C ALA A 583 15.94 21.39 -4.07
N ARG A 584 16.33 22.34 -4.94
CA ARG A 584 15.69 23.66 -5.02
C ARG A 584 14.21 23.58 -5.44
N CYS A 585 13.84 22.67 -6.34
CA CYS A 585 12.43 22.41 -6.68
C CYS A 585 11.63 21.91 -5.48
N ILE A 586 12.21 20.99 -4.69
CA ILE A 586 11.60 20.45 -3.47
C ILE A 586 11.41 21.55 -2.42
N GLU A 587 12.42 22.39 -2.20
CA GLU A 587 12.34 23.53 -1.28
C GLU A 587 11.24 24.52 -1.69
N PHE A 588 11.14 24.83 -2.99
CA PHE A 588 10.08 25.66 -3.54
C PHE A 588 8.69 25.07 -3.23
N PHE A 589 8.48 23.78 -3.49
CA PHE A 589 7.20 23.11 -3.23
C PHE A 589 6.87 23.01 -1.73
N ASN A 590 7.88 22.75 -0.89
CA ASN A 590 7.75 22.71 0.56
C ASN A 590 7.30 24.05 1.14
N ARG A 591 7.93 25.15 0.71
CA ARG A 591 7.56 26.52 1.12
C ARG A 591 6.10 26.84 0.76
N LEU A 592 5.70 26.52 -0.47
CA LEU A 592 4.34 26.78 -0.93
C LEU A 592 3.30 25.91 -0.22
N SER A 593 3.63 24.65 0.06
CA SER A 593 2.76 23.74 0.84
C SER A 593 2.52 24.27 2.25
N LEU A 594 3.57 24.76 2.93
CA LEU A 594 3.46 25.36 4.26
C LEU A 594 2.55 26.59 4.26
N GLN A 595 2.70 27.46 3.26
CA GLN A 595 1.84 28.63 3.12
C GLN A 595 0.37 28.21 2.94
N LEU A 596 0.08 27.37 1.94
CA LEU A 596 -1.29 27.03 1.56
C LEU A 596 -2.01 26.21 2.64
N ALA A 597 -1.30 25.38 3.40
CA ALA A 597 -1.89 24.65 4.52
C ALA A 597 -2.28 25.54 5.70
N GLY A 598 -1.76 26.77 5.77
CA GLY A 598 -2.11 27.77 6.77
C GLY A 598 -3.28 28.69 6.36
N GLU A 599 -3.69 28.67 5.10
CA GLU A 599 -4.79 29.49 4.59
C GLU A 599 -6.15 28.84 4.97
N PRO A 600 -7.21 29.62 5.32
CA PRO A 600 -8.53 29.06 5.59
C PRO A 600 -9.07 28.36 4.34
N SER A 601 -9.27 27.04 4.41
CA SER A 601 -9.80 26.29 3.26
C SER A 601 -11.25 26.70 2.98
N GLY A 602 -11.49 27.41 1.88
CA GLY A 602 -12.85 27.75 1.41
C GLY A 602 -13.66 26.54 0.89
N GLN A 603 -13.13 25.32 1.00
CA GLN A 603 -13.76 24.07 0.56
C GLN A 603 -13.49 22.94 1.56
N ASP A 604 -14.47 22.03 1.66
CA ASP A 604 -14.41 20.82 2.47
C ASP A 604 -13.29 19.88 1.97
N ASN A 605 -12.13 19.89 2.64
CA ASN A 605 -10.92 19.09 2.36
C ASN A 605 -11.10 17.57 2.55
N ARG A 606 -12.33 17.04 2.40
CA ARG A 606 -12.57 15.60 2.42
C ARG A 606 -12.19 14.98 1.07
N PRO A 607 -11.49 13.84 1.05
CA PRO A 607 -11.19 13.11 -0.19
C PRO A 607 -12.44 12.78 -0.99
N ARG A 608 -12.69 13.57 -2.03
CA ARG A 608 -13.54 13.16 -3.14
C ARG A 608 -12.69 12.29 -4.07
N ARG A 609 -12.56 11.00 -3.74
CA ARG A 609 -12.17 9.99 -4.74
C ARG A 609 -13.40 9.27 -5.26
N PHE A 610 -13.34 8.97 -6.54
CA PHE A 610 -14.45 8.76 -7.47
C PHE A 610 -15.58 7.87 -6.94
N PRO A 611 -16.85 8.30 -7.05
CA PRO A 611 -17.95 7.36 -6.95
C PRO A 611 -17.85 6.34 -8.08
N SER A 612 -18.04 5.07 -7.76
CA SER A 612 -18.22 4.01 -8.76
C SER A 612 -19.55 4.24 -9.49
N LYS A 613 -19.46 4.67 -10.76
CA LYS A 613 -20.54 4.95 -11.73
C LYS A 613 -21.56 6.03 -11.32
N PRO A 614 -22.03 6.89 -12.25
CA PRO A 614 -23.29 7.57 -12.07
C PRO A 614 -24.40 6.51 -11.98
N ARG A 615 -25.30 6.64 -10.99
CA ARG A 615 -26.57 5.90 -11.03
C ARG A 615 -27.24 6.25 -12.35
N VAL A 616 -27.43 5.25 -13.21
CA VAL A 616 -28.45 5.35 -14.25
C VAL A 616 -29.77 5.28 -13.50
N GLU A 617 -30.44 6.42 -13.37
CA GLU A 617 -31.85 6.42 -13.00
C GLU A 617 -32.60 5.74 -14.15
N GLY A 618 -33.16 4.58 -13.84
CA GLY A 618 -34.05 3.78 -14.69
C GLY A 618 -35.12 3.20 -13.81
#